data_AF-X6LCT4-F1
#
_entry.id   AF-X6LCT4-F1
#
_cell.length_a   1.000
_cell.length_b   1.000
_cell.length_c   1.000
_cell.angle_alpha   90.00
_cell.angle_beta   90.00
_cell.angle_gamma   90.00
#
_symmetry.space_group_name_H-M   'P 1'
#
loop_
_entity.id
_entity.type
_entity.pdbx_description
1 polymer ?
#
loop_
_entity_poly.entity_id
_entity_poly.type
_entity_poly.pdbx_seq_one_letter_code
_entity_poly.pdbx_strand_id
1 'polypeptide(L)'
;FGYLISGFKDKNKNVQCLCAKSLGKIVEKLNRIQLNIAFQCVIKKLNDKNEDILVRMSSAESIGNIAVKLSQTQLNDALQCLVDGLNDEQENGFVRKYCAYSIKGLLMKLNGIDENTLSLRQPLETTLTIFKKNQFNNTFMPLFNEFKHARSIDSDCVKELEKFLWRSNGQQFNSAFKVLADGLKGKNGHVRYLCARVIEKIASKLNEKQMDEVLEYLLFGLNHYTPFCFSSSIDDILSNFNDKQLYLFTKCYSQILKKDKKAVEILSYMTENMWQRVEKEKRKLIDKKYTQQNQLNGNKEMNNLNDIHMEIS
;
A
#
# COMPACT_ATOMS: atom_id res chain seq x y z
N PHE A 1 15.19 -41.83 6.03
CA PHE A 1 15.91 -40.90 5.13
C PHE A 1 15.98 -41.45 3.70
N GLY A 2 16.62 -42.60 3.44
CA GLY A 2 16.77 -43.15 2.09
C GLY A 2 15.46 -43.24 1.29
N TYR A 3 14.38 -43.73 1.91
CA TYR A 3 13.04 -43.76 1.32
C TYR A 3 12.50 -42.38 0.87
N LEU A 4 12.80 -41.31 1.62
CA LEU A 4 12.39 -39.97 1.23
C LEU A 4 13.16 -39.50 0.00
N ILE A 5 14.46 -39.79 -0.07
CA ILE A 5 15.30 -39.43 -1.22
C ILE A 5 14.91 -40.22 -2.47
N SER A 6 14.62 -41.52 -2.36
CA SER A 6 14.12 -42.30 -3.49
C SER A 6 12.75 -41.83 -3.95
N GLY A 7 11.88 -41.40 -3.03
CA GLY A 7 10.55 -40.87 -3.33
C GLY A 7 10.55 -39.59 -4.19
N PHE A 8 11.64 -38.82 -4.25
CA PHE A 8 11.78 -37.69 -5.20
C PHE A 8 11.85 -38.11 -6.67
N LYS A 9 12.11 -39.39 -6.94
CA LYS A 9 12.13 -39.99 -8.29
C LYS A 9 10.85 -40.76 -8.61
N ASP A 10 9.88 -40.79 -7.69
CA ASP A 10 8.63 -41.49 -7.90
C ASP A 10 7.84 -40.89 -9.07
N LYS A 11 7.11 -41.71 -9.82
CA LYS A 11 6.28 -41.20 -10.93
C LYS A 11 5.12 -40.34 -10.42
N ASN A 12 4.64 -40.61 -9.21
CA ASN A 12 3.53 -39.91 -8.58
C ASN A 12 4.02 -38.61 -7.91
N LYS A 13 3.56 -37.48 -8.41
CA LYS A 13 3.91 -36.15 -7.89
C LYS A 13 3.44 -35.91 -6.45
N ASN A 14 2.36 -36.55 -6.03
CA ASN A 14 1.92 -36.51 -4.63
C ASN A 14 2.94 -37.19 -3.70
N VAL A 15 3.55 -38.29 -4.13
CA VAL A 15 4.61 -38.96 -3.37
C VAL A 15 5.84 -38.05 -3.28
N GLN A 16 6.25 -37.42 -4.39
CA GLN A 16 7.36 -36.47 -4.38
C GLN A 16 7.09 -35.27 -3.44
N CYS A 17 5.89 -34.70 -3.51
CA CYS A 17 5.41 -33.60 -2.66
C CYS A 17 5.47 -33.97 -1.17
N LEU A 18 4.94 -35.13 -0.80
CA LEU A 18 5.00 -35.65 0.57
C LEU A 18 6.44 -35.89 1.02
N CYS A 19 7.30 -36.40 0.14
CA CYS A 19 8.72 -36.60 0.45
C CYS A 19 9.42 -35.27 0.73
N ALA A 20 9.19 -34.25 -0.10
CA ALA A 20 9.74 -32.91 0.12
C ALA A 20 9.32 -32.37 1.49
N LYS A 21 8.01 -32.28 1.76
CA LYS A 21 7.50 -31.81 3.07
C LYS A 21 8.08 -32.60 4.24
N SER A 22 8.18 -33.91 4.09
CA SER A 22 8.72 -34.78 5.13
C SER A 22 10.19 -34.49 5.43
N LEU A 23 11.01 -34.20 4.41
CA LEU A 23 12.41 -33.80 4.62
C LEU A 23 12.53 -32.54 5.47
N GLY A 24 11.71 -31.51 5.18
CA GLY A 24 11.69 -30.29 6.00
C GLY A 24 11.33 -30.56 7.46
N LYS A 25 10.43 -31.51 7.73
CA LYS A 25 9.99 -31.86 9.09
C LYS A 25 11.01 -32.67 9.88
N ILE A 26 11.85 -33.48 9.23
CA ILE A 26 12.82 -34.33 9.91
C ILE A 26 14.21 -33.70 10.01
N VAL A 27 14.36 -32.41 9.70
CA VAL A 27 15.67 -31.72 9.64
C VAL A 27 16.50 -31.91 10.90
N GLU A 28 15.88 -31.85 12.09
CA GLU A 28 16.56 -32.02 13.38
C GLU A 28 17.17 -33.42 13.57
N LYS A 29 16.76 -34.41 12.77
CA LYS A 29 17.23 -35.79 12.83
C LYS A 29 18.29 -36.11 11.77
N LEU A 30 18.63 -35.16 10.89
CA LEU A 30 19.57 -35.38 9.81
C LEU A 30 21.00 -35.06 10.26
N ASN A 31 21.94 -35.95 9.95
CA ASN A 31 23.35 -35.63 10.06
C ASN A 31 23.80 -34.70 8.90
N ARG A 32 25.01 -34.15 8.97
CA ARG A 32 25.53 -33.18 7.98
C ARG A 32 25.47 -33.69 6.54
N ILE A 33 25.80 -34.95 6.30
CA ILE A 33 25.77 -35.54 4.94
C ILE A 33 24.32 -35.64 4.44
N GLN A 34 23.42 -36.13 5.28
CA GLN A 34 22.00 -36.26 4.95
C GLN A 34 21.33 -34.90 4.74
N LEU A 35 21.67 -33.90 5.55
CA LEU A 35 21.20 -32.53 5.42
C LEU A 35 21.61 -31.94 4.07
N ASN A 36 22.88 -32.10 3.68
CA ASN A 36 23.38 -31.64 2.38
C ASN A 36 22.63 -32.30 1.22
N ILE A 37 22.43 -33.62 1.28
CA ILE A 37 21.67 -34.35 0.25
C ILE A 37 20.22 -33.85 0.19
N ALA A 38 19.56 -33.73 1.35
CA ALA A 38 18.18 -33.25 1.42
C ALA A 38 18.04 -31.85 0.80
N PHE A 39 18.97 -30.94 1.15
CA PHE A 39 19.01 -29.58 0.64
C PHE A 39 19.15 -29.54 -0.89
N GLN A 40 20.11 -30.28 -1.44
CA GLN A 40 20.31 -30.36 -2.88
C GLN A 40 19.08 -30.93 -3.61
N CYS A 41 18.40 -31.92 -3.02
CA CYS A 41 17.17 -32.47 -3.58
C CYS A 41 16.05 -31.42 -3.66
N VAL A 42 15.80 -30.67 -2.57
CA VAL A 42 14.71 -29.68 -2.55
C VAL A 42 15.01 -28.46 -3.41
N ILE A 43 16.27 -27.97 -3.46
CA ILE A 43 16.66 -26.89 -4.37
C ILE A 43 16.46 -27.29 -5.83
N LYS A 44 16.92 -28.49 -6.20
CA LYS A 44 16.77 -28.97 -7.58
C LYS A 44 15.31 -29.00 -8.00
N LYS A 45 14.41 -29.45 -7.11
CA LYS A 45 12.97 -29.49 -7.39
C LYS A 45 12.34 -28.11 -7.49
N LEU A 46 12.69 -27.17 -6.60
CA LEU A 46 12.15 -25.81 -6.68
C LEU A 46 12.56 -25.11 -7.99
N ASN A 47 13.83 -25.28 -8.40
CA ASN A 47 14.40 -24.62 -9.58
C ASN A 47 13.99 -25.26 -10.91
N ASP A 48 13.48 -26.49 -10.93
CA ASP A 48 12.98 -27.12 -12.14
C ASP A 48 11.62 -26.53 -12.54
N LYS A 49 11.62 -25.67 -13.56
CA LYS A 49 10.41 -24.98 -14.05
C LYS A 49 9.38 -25.93 -14.67
N ASN A 50 9.80 -27.13 -15.07
CA ASN A 50 8.91 -28.16 -15.61
C ASN A 50 8.39 -29.12 -14.53
N GLU A 51 8.82 -28.94 -13.27
CA GLU A 51 8.35 -29.77 -12.16
C GLU A 51 6.94 -29.39 -11.74
N ASP A 52 6.22 -30.36 -11.18
CA ASP A 52 4.86 -30.19 -10.69
C ASP A 52 4.77 -29.09 -9.61
N ILE A 53 3.77 -28.22 -9.74
CA ILE A 53 3.57 -27.05 -8.88
C ILE A 53 3.53 -27.45 -7.39
N LEU A 54 2.87 -28.55 -7.03
CA LEU A 54 2.76 -28.98 -5.64
C LEU A 54 4.11 -29.46 -5.08
N VAL A 55 4.91 -30.12 -5.92
CA VAL A 55 6.27 -30.54 -5.58
C VAL A 55 7.16 -29.32 -5.36
N ARG A 56 7.07 -28.32 -6.25
CA ARG A 56 7.83 -27.07 -6.14
C ARG A 56 7.45 -26.25 -4.90
N MET A 57 6.16 -26.09 -4.62
CA MET A 57 5.65 -25.45 -3.39
C MET A 57 6.19 -26.15 -2.13
N SER A 58 6.11 -27.47 -2.09
CA SER A 58 6.60 -28.29 -0.97
C SER A 58 8.11 -28.21 -0.80
N SER A 59 8.84 -28.07 -1.91
CA SER A 59 10.29 -27.87 -1.89
C SER A 59 10.65 -26.51 -1.33
N ALA A 60 9.96 -25.44 -1.73
CA ALA A 60 10.12 -24.10 -1.16
C ALA A 60 9.87 -24.09 0.36
N GLU A 61 8.78 -24.73 0.82
CA GLU A 61 8.48 -24.89 2.26
C GLU A 61 9.63 -25.60 2.99
N SER A 62 10.13 -26.67 2.39
CA SER A 62 11.18 -27.51 2.97
C SER A 62 12.53 -26.81 3.04
N ILE A 63 12.87 -26.00 2.03
CA ILE A 63 14.05 -25.14 2.04
C ILE A 63 14.00 -24.21 3.25
N GLY A 64 12.86 -23.56 3.51
CA GLY A 64 12.69 -22.69 4.69
C GLY A 64 12.91 -23.40 6.03
N ASN A 65 12.57 -24.69 6.10
CA ASN A 65 12.82 -25.50 7.31
C ASN A 65 14.26 -26.00 7.40
N ILE A 66 14.86 -26.39 6.28
CA ILE A 66 16.23 -26.91 6.23
C ILE A 66 17.27 -25.82 6.46
N ALA A 67 17.01 -24.61 5.95
CA ALA A 67 17.98 -23.52 5.92
C ALA A 67 18.50 -23.08 7.30
N VAL A 68 17.77 -23.32 8.39
CA VAL A 68 18.22 -22.98 9.75
C VAL A 68 19.36 -23.85 10.29
N LYS A 69 19.69 -24.96 9.60
CA LYS A 69 20.80 -25.86 9.98
C LYS A 69 21.94 -25.85 8.96
N LEU A 70 21.82 -25.04 7.91
CA LEU A 70 22.81 -24.99 6.84
C LEU A 70 24.04 -24.17 7.25
N SER A 71 25.17 -24.38 6.56
CA SER A 71 26.30 -23.46 6.65
C SER A 71 25.94 -22.10 6.07
N GLN A 72 26.73 -21.06 6.36
CA GLN A 72 26.47 -19.72 5.84
C GLN A 72 26.37 -19.69 4.30
N THR A 73 27.27 -20.38 3.60
CA THR A 73 27.25 -20.47 2.13
C THR A 73 25.96 -21.11 1.64
N GLN A 74 25.56 -22.24 2.24
CA GLN A 74 24.34 -22.94 1.85
C GLN A 74 23.07 -22.18 2.22
N LEU A 75 23.09 -21.42 3.32
CA LEU A 75 22.01 -20.51 3.69
C LEU A 75 21.86 -19.40 2.65
N ASN A 76 22.97 -18.82 2.16
CA ASN A 76 22.93 -17.85 1.08
C ASN A 76 22.33 -18.45 -0.20
N ASP A 77 22.73 -19.68 -0.57
CA ASP A 77 22.15 -20.39 -1.73
C ASP A 77 20.64 -20.63 -1.56
N ALA A 78 20.21 -21.02 -0.34
CA ALA A 78 18.81 -21.23 -0.01
C ALA A 78 18.00 -19.94 -0.14
N LEU A 79 18.52 -18.84 0.39
CA LEU A 79 17.88 -17.53 0.33
C LEU A 79 17.80 -17.03 -1.11
N GLN A 80 18.89 -17.15 -1.88
CA GLN A 80 18.89 -16.77 -3.29
C GLN A 80 17.83 -17.53 -4.08
N CYS A 81 17.77 -18.86 -3.91
CA CYS A 81 16.79 -19.71 -4.55
C CYS A 81 15.33 -19.32 -4.20
N LEU A 82 15.05 -19.01 -2.93
CA LEU A 82 13.73 -18.53 -2.51
C LEU A 82 13.41 -17.14 -3.05
N VAL A 83 14.38 -16.23 -3.10
CA VAL A 83 14.21 -14.86 -3.62
C VAL A 83 13.98 -14.88 -5.13
N ASP A 84 14.73 -15.70 -5.87
CA ASP A 84 14.54 -15.89 -7.31
C ASP A 84 13.14 -16.42 -7.60
N GLY A 85 12.71 -17.45 -6.86
CA GLY A 85 11.35 -17.99 -6.96
C GLY A 85 10.25 -17.00 -6.52
N LEU A 86 10.55 -16.04 -5.66
CA LEU A 86 9.61 -15.00 -5.23
C LEU A 86 9.44 -13.89 -6.27
N ASN A 87 10.56 -13.48 -6.87
CA ASN A 87 10.67 -12.34 -7.78
C ASN A 87 10.39 -12.70 -9.25
N ASP A 88 10.42 -13.98 -9.62
CA ASP A 88 10.02 -14.41 -10.95
C ASP A 88 8.52 -14.12 -11.19
N GLU A 89 8.23 -13.20 -12.10
CA GLU A 89 6.87 -12.78 -12.44
C GLU A 89 6.11 -13.83 -13.25
N GLN A 90 6.83 -14.72 -13.96
CA GLN A 90 6.26 -15.83 -14.72
C GLN A 90 6.04 -17.07 -13.83
N GLU A 91 6.50 -17.01 -12.58
CA GLU A 91 6.32 -18.11 -11.63
C GLU A 91 4.86 -18.26 -11.19
N ASN A 92 4.48 -19.50 -10.91
CA ASN A 92 3.17 -19.80 -10.37
C ASN A 92 2.93 -19.07 -9.04
N GLY A 93 1.78 -18.39 -8.91
CA GLY A 93 1.44 -17.59 -7.73
C GLY A 93 1.48 -18.35 -6.40
N PHE A 94 1.17 -19.66 -6.40
CA PHE A 94 1.29 -20.48 -5.20
C PHE A 94 2.75 -20.78 -4.84
N VAL A 95 3.61 -21.06 -5.82
CA VAL A 95 5.05 -21.26 -5.59
C VAL A 95 5.65 -19.98 -4.99
N ARG A 96 5.38 -18.82 -5.61
CA ARG A 96 5.82 -17.50 -5.09
C ARG A 96 5.35 -17.26 -3.65
N LYS A 97 4.10 -17.59 -3.33
CA LYS A 97 3.54 -17.49 -1.97
C LYS A 97 4.29 -18.37 -0.97
N TYR A 98 4.65 -19.60 -1.35
CA TYR A 98 5.41 -20.50 -0.49
C TYR A 98 6.87 -20.06 -0.33
N CYS A 99 7.50 -19.48 -1.37
CA CYS A 99 8.79 -18.82 -1.23
C CYS A 99 8.73 -17.67 -0.22
N ALA A 100 7.72 -16.80 -0.32
CA ALA A 100 7.49 -15.71 0.63
C ALA A 100 7.29 -16.20 2.06
N TYR A 101 6.50 -17.28 2.22
CA TYR A 101 6.27 -17.93 3.51
C TYR A 101 7.56 -18.45 4.13
N SER A 102 8.38 -19.15 3.35
CA SER A 102 9.67 -19.68 3.79
C SER A 102 10.66 -18.58 4.17
N ILE A 103 10.77 -17.51 3.37
CA ILE A 103 11.62 -16.35 3.70
C ILE A 103 11.16 -15.71 5.01
N LYS A 104 9.84 -15.51 5.20
CA LYS A 104 9.30 -14.96 6.45
C LYS A 104 9.61 -15.86 7.65
N GLY A 105 9.45 -17.17 7.51
CA GLY A 105 9.76 -18.14 8.55
C GLY A 105 11.24 -18.15 8.90
N LEU A 106 12.12 -18.02 7.91
CA LEU A 106 13.56 -17.88 8.11
C LEU A 106 13.90 -16.61 8.87
N LEU A 107 13.38 -15.45 8.46
CA LEU A 107 13.59 -14.17 9.16
C LEU A 107 13.22 -14.27 10.64
N MET A 108 12.08 -14.88 10.97
CA MET A 108 11.65 -15.07 12.37
C MET A 108 12.63 -15.92 13.18
N LYS A 109 13.18 -16.98 12.59
CA LYS A 109 14.14 -17.88 13.26
C LYS A 109 15.55 -17.28 13.32
N LEU A 110 15.93 -16.47 12.34
CA LEU A 110 17.19 -15.75 12.25
C LEU A 110 17.26 -14.55 13.22
N ASN A 111 16.12 -14.09 13.75
CA ASN A 111 16.07 -13.02 14.76
C ASN A 111 16.74 -13.36 16.10
N GLY A 112 17.20 -14.60 16.31
CA GLY A 112 17.94 -15.04 17.49
C GLY A 112 19.42 -15.37 17.26
N ILE A 113 20.01 -15.05 16.10
CA ILE A 113 21.41 -15.36 15.72
C ILE A 113 22.18 -14.06 15.40
N ASP A 114 23.51 -14.10 15.55
CA ASP A 114 24.50 -13.01 15.60
C ASP A 114 24.41 -11.85 14.57
N GLU A 115 25.34 -10.90 14.74
CA GLU A 115 25.56 -9.65 13.97
C GLU A 115 25.75 -9.84 12.44
N ASN A 116 26.19 -11.00 11.95
CA ASN A 116 26.34 -11.31 10.52
C ASN A 116 24.98 -11.52 9.82
N THR A 117 23.96 -11.93 10.58
CA THR A 117 22.58 -12.15 10.09
C THR A 117 21.86 -10.83 9.77
N LEU A 118 22.36 -9.71 10.32
CA LEU A 118 21.81 -8.37 10.13
C LEU A 118 21.92 -7.91 8.66
N SER A 119 22.98 -8.33 7.96
CA SER A 119 23.27 -7.96 6.57
C SER A 119 22.24 -8.50 5.57
N LEU A 120 21.66 -9.68 5.83
CA LEU A 120 20.66 -10.33 4.97
C LEU A 120 19.23 -9.93 5.34
N ARG A 121 19.00 -9.42 6.56
CA ARG A 121 17.67 -9.06 7.05
C ARG A 121 17.03 -7.96 6.21
N GLN A 122 17.70 -6.81 6.07
CA GLN A 122 17.15 -5.65 5.37
C GLN A 122 16.79 -5.94 3.90
N PRO A 123 17.65 -6.61 3.10
CA PRO A 123 17.30 -7.02 1.74
C PRO A 123 16.08 -7.96 1.67
N LEU A 124 15.98 -8.94 2.57
CA LEU A 124 14.86 -9.90 2.58
C LEU A 124 13.55 -9.24 3.02
N GLU A 125 13.58 -8.37 4.03
CA GLU A 125 12.42 -7.58 4.46
C GLU A 125 11.93 -6.67 3.34
N THR A 126 12.86 -6.00 2.65
CA THR A 126 12.57 -5.17 1.47
C THR A 126 11.92 -6.01 0.37
N THR A 127 12.49 -7.17 0.05
CA THR A 127 11.98 -8.08 -0.98
C THR A 127 10.57 -8.59 -0.64
N LEU A 128 10.33 -9.03 0.59
CA LEU A 128 9.00 -9.44 1.05
C LEU A 128 7.98 -8.30 0.99
N THR A 129 8.41 -7.09 1.31
CA THR A 129 7.57 -5.89 1.27
C THR A 129 7.18 -5.54 -0.16
N ILE A 130 8.14 -5.59 -1.09
CA ILE A 130 7.90 -5.43 -2.53
C ILE A 130 6.96 -6.51 -3.04
N PHE A 131 7.19 -7.78 -2.70
CA PHE A 131 6.32 -8.88 -3.12
C PHE A 131 4.89 -8.70 -2.62
N LYS A 132 4.67 -8.36 -1.34
CA LYS A 132 3.33 -8.11 -0.79
C LYS A 132 2.63 -6.96 -1.50
N LYS A 133 3.37 -5.88 -1.79
CA LYS A 133 2.86 -4.74 -2.56
C LYS A 133 2.49 -5.16 -3.99
N ASN A 134 3.33 -5.96 -4.65
CA ASN A 134 3.06 -6.45 -6.00
C ASN A 134 1.91 -7.44 -6.03
N GLN A 135 1.80 -8.37 -5.06
CA GLN A 135 0.67 -9.28 -4.94
C GLN A 135 -0.64 -8.51 -4.74
N PHE A 136 -0.61 -7.48 -3.90
CA PHE A 136 -1.74 -6.57 -3.70
C PHE A 136 -2.11 -5.89 -5.02
N ASN A 137 -1.16 -5.24 -5.69
CA ASN A 137 -1.39 -4.58 -6.97
C ASN A 137 -1.91 -5.54 -8.05
N ASN A 138 -1.34 -6.74 -8.16
CA ASN A 138 -1.73 -7.75 -9.14
C ASN A 138 -3.08 -8.40 -8.84
N THR A 139 -3.57 -8.34 -7.60
CA THR A 139 -4.92 -8.80 -7.26
C THR A 139 -5.93 -7.67 -7.40
N PHE A 140 -5.54 -6.45 -7.02
CA PHE A 140 -6.40 -5.28 -6.93
C PHE A 140 -6.56 -4.57 -8.29
N MET A 141 -5.49 -4.39 -9.06
CA MET A 141 -5.54 -3.68 -10.36
C MET A 141 -6.36 -4.40 -11.42
N PRO A 142 -6.32 -5.74 -11.56
CA PRO A 142 -7.21 -6.43 -12.50
C PRO A 142 -8.69 -6.27 -12.15
N LEU A 143 -9.05 -6.32 -10.86
CA LEU A 143 -10.43 -6.01 -10.43
C LEU A 143 -10.84 -4.61 -10.91
N PHE A 144 -9.98 -3.60 -10.75
CA PHE A 144 -10.23 -2.24 -11.27
C PHE A 144 -10.32 -2.16 -12.80
N ASN A 145 -9.49 -2.91 -13.53
CA ASN A 145 -9.49 -2.95 -14.98
C ASN A 145 -10.72 -3.68 -15.55
N GLU A 146 -11.21 -4.72 -14.89
CA GLU A 146 -12.48 -5.38 -15.22
C GLU A 146 -13.65 -4.39 -15.12
N PHE A 147 -13.63 -3.48 -14.14
CA PHE A 147 -14.65 -2.43 -14.00
C PHE A 147 -14.59 -1.35 -15.09
N LYS A 148 -13.49 -1.24 -15.86
CA LYS A 148 -13.38 -0.28 -16.98
C LYS A 148 -14.43 -0.54 -18.07
N HIS A 149 -14.92 -1.78 -18.16
CA HIS A 149 -15.82 -2.26 -19.21
C HIS A 149 -17.21 -2.66 -18.69
N ALA A 150 -17.47 -2.58 -17.38
CA ALA A 150 -18.76 -2.92 -16.79
C ALA A 150 -19.82 -1.85 -17.13
N ARG A 151 -20.96 -2.28 -17.71
CA ARG A 151 -22.08 -1.38 -18.08
C ARG A 151 -22.87 -0.85 -16.88
N SER A 152 -22.73 -1.49 -15.72
CA SER A 152 -23.28 -1.05 -14.45
C SER A 152 -22.23 -1.27 -13.36
N ILE A 153 -21.99 -0.23 -12.56
CA ILE A 153 -21.18 -0.35 -11.36
C ILE A 153 -22.11 -0.98 -10.32
N ASP A 154 -21.90 -2.26 -10.05
CA ASP A 154 -22.68 -2.98 -9.06
C ASP A 154 -22.38 -2.43 -7.67
N SER A 155 -23.45 -2.16 -6.90
CA SER A 155 -23.36 -1.78 -5.49
C SER A 155 -22.52 -2.78 -4.68
N ASP A 156 -22.49 -4.04 -5.12
CA ASP A 156 -21.75 -5.11 -4.46
C ASP A 156 -20.23 -4.97 -4.65
N CYS A 157 -19.76 -4.44 -5.78
CA CYS A 157 -18.34 -4.17 -5.98
C CYS A 157 -17.83 -3.08 -5.02
N VAL A 158 -18.60 -2.01 -4.85
CA VAL A 158 -18.26 -0.93 -3.90
C VAL A 158 -18.21 -1.49 -2.47
N LYS A 159 -19.19 -2.32 -2.10
CA LYS A 159 -19.23 -2.96 -0.77
C LYS A 159 -18.04 -3.89 -0.54
N GLU A 160 -17.65 -4.70 -1.53
CA GLU A 160 -16.50 -5.60 -1.36
C GLU A 160 -15.18 -4.84 -1.29
N LEU A 161 -14.99 -3.78 -2.08
CA LEU A 161 -13.83 -2.89 -1.98
C LEU A 161 -13.78 -2.17 -0.63
N GLU A 162 -14.92 -1.66 -0.15
CA GLU A 162 -15.05 -1.07 1.18
C GLU A 162 -14.65 -2.08 2.27
N LYS A 163 -15.26 -3.27 2.31
CA LYS A 163 -14.94 -4.34 3.28
C LYS A 163 -13.46 -4.68 3.27
N PHE A 164 -12.87 -4.77 2.08
CA PHE A 164 -11.45 -5.06 1.90
C PHE A 164 -10.57 -3.94 2.48
N LEU A 165 -10.87 -2.68 2.17
CA LEU A 165 -10.13 -1.52 2.66
C LEU A 165 -10.22 -1.39 4.18
N TRP A 166 -11.38 -1.71 4.77
CA TRP A 166 -11.54 -1.79 6.22
C TRP A 166 -10.65 -2.87 6.86
N ARG A 167 -10.45 -4.02 6.19
CA ARG A 167 -9.58 -5.12 6.65
C ARG A 167 -8.10 -4.93 6.30
N SER A 168 -7.78 -4.01 5.40
CA SER A 168 -6.41 -3.78 4.94
C SER A 168 -5.53 -3.13 6.02
N ASN A 169 -4.25 -3.51 6.05
CA ASN A 169 -3.25 -2.85 6.90
C ASN A 169 -2.78 -1.52 6.30
N GLY A 170 -2.03 -0.70 7.05
CA GLY A 170 -1.65 0.65 6.62
C GLY A 170 -0.95 0.73 5.25
N GLN A 171 -0.04 -0.20 4.95
CA GLN A 171 0.66 -0.21 3.65
C GLN A 171 -0.26 -0.60 2.49
N GLN A 172 -1.11 -1.61 2.70
CA GLN A 172 -2.11 -2.06 1.73
C GLN A 172 -3.14 -0.96 1.47
N PHE A 173 -3.67 -0.36 2.53
CA PHE A 173 -4.62 0.75 2.45
C PHE A 173 -4.04 1.91 1.64
N ASN A 174 -2.82 2.35 1.95
CA ASN A 174 -2.15 3.43 1.24
C ASN A 174 -1.95 3.13 -0.25
N SER A 175 -1.63 1.87 -0.58
CA SER A 175 -1.45 1.45 -1.97
C SER A 175 -2.76 1.46 -2.74
N ALA A 176 -3.86 0.95 -2.16
CA ALA A 176 -5.18 1.02 -2.80
C ALA A 176 -5.73 2.44 -2.87
N PHE A 177 -5.52 3.26 -1.84
CA PHE A 177 -5.92 4.65 -1.87
C PHE A 177 -5.27 5.39 -3.05
N LYS A 178 -3.97 5.14 -3.32
CA LYS A 178 -3.30 5.74 -4.47
C LYS A 178 -3.97 5.34 -5.80
N VAL A 179 -4.36 4.07 -5.95
CA VAL A 179 -5.10 3.60 -7.12
C VAL A 179 -6.47 4.28 -7.24
N LEU A 180 -7.19 4.43 -6.12
CA LEU A 180 -8.46 5.15 -6.09
C LEU A 180 -8.28 6.62 -6.51
N ALA A 181 -7.27 7.30 -5.96
CA ALA A 181 -6.94 8.69 -6.28
C ALA A 181 -6.51 8.88 -7.75
N ASP A 182 -5.71 7.96 -8.30
CA ASP A 182 -5.35 7.96 -9.72
C ASP A 182 -6.59 7.72 -10.60
N GLY A 183 -7.49 6.84 -10.16
CA GLY A 183 -8.76 6.58 -10.83
C GLY A 183 -9.70 7.78 -10.84
N LEU A 184 -9.72 8.60 -9.78
CA LEU A 184 -10.44 9.88 -9.75
C LEU A 184 -9.92 10.82 -10.84
N LYS A 185 -8.59 10.89 -11.05
CA LYS A 185 -7.96 11.74 -12.07
C LYS A 185 -8.09 11.17 -13.50
N GLY A 186 -8.60 9.95 -13.65
CA GLY A 186 -8.72 9.25 -14.93
C GLY A 186 -9.75 9.84 -15.89
N LYS A 187 -9.62 9.52 -17.19
CA LYS A 187 -10.55 10.00 -18.23
C LYS A 187 -11.89 9.25 -18.25
N ASN A 188 -11.94 8.00 -17.77
CA ASN A 188 -13.15 7.17 -17.79
C ASN A 188 -14.12 7.58 -16.66
N GLY A 189 -15.31 8.06 -17.03
CA GLY A 189 -16.33 8.51 -16.07
C GLY A 189 -16.84 7.43 -15.11
N HIS A 190 -16.92 6.17 -15.55
CA HIS A 190 -17.33 5.05 -14.69
C HIS A 190 -16.27 4.75 -13.62
N VAL A 191 -14.99 4.74 -14.02
CA VAL A 191 -13.87 4.54 -13.08
C VAL A 191 -13.84 5.67 -12.04
N ARG A 192 -14.01 6.93 -12.48
CA ARG A 192 -14.10 8.07 -11.57
C ARG A 192 -15.24 7.90 -10.56
N TYR A 193 -16.42 7.51 -11.02
CA TYR A 193 -17.58 7.30 -10.16
C TYR A 193 -17.33 6.19 -9.13
N LEU A 194 -16.80 5.04 -9.54
CA LEU A 194 -16.49 3.93 -8.64
C LEU A 194 -15.45 4.35 -7.59
N CYS A 195 -14.37 5.01 -8.01
CA CYS A 195 -13.36 5.50 -7.08
C CYS A 195 -13.93 6.49 -6.07
N ALA A 196 -14.78 7.41 -6.53
CA ALA A 196 -15.47 8.37 -5.68
C ALA A 196 -16.35 7.67 -4.64
N ARG A 197 -17.18 6.72 -5.08
CA ARG A 197 -18.07 5.94 -4.19
C ARG A 197 -17.31 5.12 -3.15
N VAL A 198 -16.18 4.52 -3.53
CA VAL A 198 -15.35 3.78 -2.57
C VAL A 198 -14.69 4.73 -1.58
N ILE A 199 -14.11 5.85 -2.06
CA ILE A 199 -13.47 6.87 -1.20
C ILE A 199 -14.47 7.45 -0.19
N GLU A 200 -15.69 7.74 -0.63
CA GLU A 200 -16.80 8.17 0.24
C GLU A 200 -17.00 7.19 1.40
N LYS A 201 -17.10 5.88 1.12
CA LYS A 201 -17.30 4.83 2.13
C LYS A 201 -16.12 4.63 3.08
N ILE A 202 -14.92 5.06 2.71
CA ILE A 202 -13.73 4.94 3.54
C ILE A 202 -13.22 6.29 4.05
N ALA A 203 -13.98 7.37 3.89
CA ALA A 203 -13.53 8.73 4.19
C ALA A 203 -13.03 8.88 5.63
N SER A 204 -13.71 8.26 6.60
CA SER A 204 -13.31 8.28 8.01
C SER A 204 -12.01 7.53 8.32
N LYS A 205 -11.51 6.71 7.39
CA LYS A 205 -10.25 5.98 7.52
C LYS A 205 -9.07 6.74 6.91
N LEU A 206 -9.32 7.79 6.14
CA LEU A 206 -8.29 8.60 5.48
C LEU A 206 -7.57 9.48 6.49
N ASN A 207 -6.25 9.61 6.33
CA ASN A 207 -5.47 10.59 7.08
C ASN A 207 -5.52 11.98 6.41
N GLU A 208 -5.02 13.00 7.12
CA GLU A 208 -5.04 14.39 6.65
C GLU A 208 -4.46 14.57 5.24
N LYS A 209 -3.30 13.95 4.95
CA LYS A 209 -2.65 14.05 3.65
C LYS A 209 -3.47 13.40 2.54
N GLN A 210 -4.11 12.26 2.81
CA GLN A 210 -5.01 11.61 1.86
C GLN A 210 -6.26 12.44 1.61
N MET A 211 -6.79 13.10 2.65
CA MET A 211 -7.91 14.03 2.50
C MET A 211 -7.53 15.26 1.67
N ASP A 212 -6.29 15.74 1.75
CA ASP A 212 -5.79 16.80 0.86
C ASP A 212 -5.84 16.36 -0.62
N GLU A 213 -5.45 15.11 -0.92
CA GLU A 213 -5.54 14.56 -2.29
C GLU A 213 -7.00 14.44 -2.77
N VAL A 214 -7.94 14.07 -1.89
CA VAL A 214 -9.38 14.04 -2.21
C VAL A 214 -9.91 15.46 -2.46
N LEU A 215 -9.50 16.43 -1.64
CA LEU A 215 -9.86 17.84 -1.80
C LEU A 215 -9.38 18.38 -3.15
N GLU A 216 -8.12 18.11 -3.53
CA GLU A 216 -7.60 18.52 -4.85
C GLU A 216 -8.45 17.98 -6.00
N TYR A 217 -8.91 16.73 -5.92
CA TYR A 217 -9.81 16.19 -6.93
C TYR A 217 -11.18 16.86 -6.95
N LEU A 218 -11.79 17.13 -5.79
CA LEU A 218 -13.06 17.86 -5.71
C LEU A 218 -12.94 19.25 -6.34
N LEU A 219 -11.79 19.91 -6.16
CA LEU A 219 -11.48 21.20 -6.78
C LEU A 219 -11.21 21.07 -8.29
N PHE A 220 -10.60 19.97 -8.75
CA PHE A 220 -10.38 19.70 -10.17
C PHE A 220 -11.70 19.45 -10.91
N GLY A 221 -12.62 18.67 -10.32
CA GLY A 221 -13.93 18.36 -10.93
C GLY A 221 -14.78 19.59 -11.21
N LEU A 222 -14.67 20.61 -10.35
CA LEU A 222 -15.32 21.92 -10.54
C LEU A 222 -14.89 22.63 -11.83
N ASN A 223 -13.61 22.56 -12.18
CA ASN A 223 -13.08 23.30 -13.33
C ASN A 223 -13.43 22.65 -14.69
N HIS A 224 -13.87 21.38 -14.68
CA HIS A 224 -14.08 20.59 -15.89
C HIS A 224 -15.53 20.15 -16.12
N TYR A 225 -16.51 20.71 -15.40
CA TYR A 225 -17.94 20.34 -15.47
C TYR A 225 -18.17 18.82 -15.43
N THR A 226 -17.31 18.07 -14.73
CA THR A 226 -17.51 16.64 -14.58
C THR A 226 -18.70 16.40 -13.65
N PRO A 227 -19.59 15.43 -13.94
CA PRO A 227 -20.71 15.13 -13.05
C PRO A 227 -20.16 14.79 -11.66
N PHE A 228 -20.57 15.55 -10.65
CA PHE A 228 -20.16 15.35 -9.26
C PHE A 228 -20.58 13.96 -8.81
N CYS A 229 -19.62 13.04 -8.76
CA CYS A 229 -19.85 11.65 -8.37
C CYS A 229 -20.19 11.48 -6.88
N PHE A 230 -20.15 12.57 -6.10
CA PHE A 230 -20.38 12.60 -4.65
C PHE A 230 -21.75 13.17 -4.23
N SER A 231 -22.66 13.45 -5.17
CA SER A 231 -23.89 14.21 -4.90
C SER A 231 -24.79 13.69 -3.78
N SER A 232 -24.76 12.39 -3.44
CA SER A 232 -25.59 11.83 -2.36
C SER A 232 -24.97 11.83 -0.97
N SER A 233 -23.66 12.11 -0.86
CA SER A 233 -22.89 11.82 0.36
C SER A 233 -21.64 12.71 0.51
N ILE A 234 -21.67 13.90 -0.09
CA ILE A 234 -20.57 14.86 0.03
C ILE A 234 -20.42 15.36 1.47
N ASP A 235 -21.51 15.36 2.24
CA ASP A 235 -21.54 15.61 3.68
C ASP A 235 -20.65 14.65 4.48
N ASP A 236 -20.65 13.36 4.15
CA ASP A 236 -19.75 12.37 4.77
C ASP A 236 -18.28 12.76 4.56
N ILE A 237 -17.90 13.18 3.36
CA ILE A 237 -16.54 13.62 3.06
C ILE A 237 -16.21 14.92 3.80
N LEU A 238 -17.11 15.89 3.75
CA LEU A 238 -16.93 17.19 4.41
C LEU A 238 -16.82 17.05 5.92
N SER A 239 -17.51 16.07 6.53
CA SER A 239 -17.42 15.79 7.97
C SER A 239 -16.01 15.38 8.40
N ASN A 240 -15.25 14.77 7.49
CA ASN A 240 -13.89 14.31 7.71
C ASN A 240 -12.81 15.35 7.36
N PHE A 241 -13.19 16.50 6.78
CA PHE A 241 -12.25 17.60 6.58
C PHE A 241 -11.87 18.27 7.90
N ASN A 242 -10.60 18.64 8.03
CA ASN A 242 -10.13 19.52 9.08
C ASN A 242 -10.53 20.99 8.82
N ASP A 243 -10.31 21.87 9.80
CA ASP A 243 -10.73 23.28 9.71
C ASP A 243 -10.12 24.00 8.49
N LYS A 244 -8.86 23.71 8.17
CA LYS A 244 -8.14 24.28 7.02
C LYS A 244 -8.70 23.77 5.69
N GLN A 245 -8.97 22.48 5.59
CA GLN A 245 -9.55 21.84 4.41
C GLN A 245 -10.97 22.36 4.14
N LEU A 246 -11.82 22.44 5.18
CA LEU A 246 -13.14 23.06 5.08
C LEU A 246 -13.06 24.52 4.62
N TYR A 247 -12.13 25.30 5.17
CA TYR A 247 -11.93 26.69 4.77
C TYR A 247 -11.50 26.80 3.31
N LEU A 248 -10.53 26.00 2.85
CA LEU A 248 -10.07 26.00 1.46
C LEU A 248 -11.17 25.59 0.50
N PHE A 249 -11.89 24.52 0.81
CA PHE A 249 -13.06 24.06 0.06
C PHE A 249 -14.08 25.19 -0.09
N THR A 250 -14.52 25.76 1.04
CA THR A 250 -15.53 26.82 1.07
C THR A 250 -15.09 28.06 0.29
N LYS A 251 -13.82 28.47 0.45
CA LYS A 251 -13.24 29.63 -0.24
C LYS A 251 -13.25 29.44 -1.76
N CYS A 252 -12.83 28.28 -2.25
CA CYS A 252 -12.83 27.97 -3.68
C CYS A 252 -14.25 27.96 -4.25
N TYR A 253 -15.19 27.24 -3.61
CA TYR A 253 -16.58 27.18 -4.06
C TYR A 253 -17.25 28.57 -4.04
N SER A 254 -16.96 29.39 -3.02
CA SER A 254 -17.49 30.75 -2.92
C SER A 254 -17.02 31.68 -4.03
N GLN A 255 -15.81 31.48 -4.57
CA GLN A 255 -15.32 32.24 -5.72
C GLN A 255 -16.07 31.88 -7.01
N ILE A 256 -16.56 30.64 -7.11
CA ILE A 256 -17.27 30.08 -8.25
C ILE A 256 -18.77 30.35 -8.18
N LEU A 257 -19.34 30.61 -6.99
CA LEU A 257 -20.75 31.01 -6.80
C LEU A 257 -21.20 32.15 -7.72
N LYS A 258 -20.29 33.05 -8.12
CA LYS A 258 -20.57 34.14 -9.06
C LYS A 258 -20.88 33.67 -10.49
N LYS A 259 -20.59 32.41 -10.81
CA LYS A 259 -20.62 31.84 -12.17
C LYS A 259 -21.48 30.57 -12.28
N ASP A 260 -21.66 29.81 -11.20
CA ASP A 260 -22.37 28.52 -11.25
C ASP A 260 -23.30 28.32 -10.04
N LYS A 261 -24.59 28.09 -10.30
CA LYS A 261 -25.61 27.79 -9.29
C LYS A 261 -25.34 26.46 -8.57
N LYS A 262 -24.61 25.53 -9.18
CA LYS A 262 -24.26 24.23 -8.56
C LYS A 262 -23.32 24.36 -7.37
N ALA A 263 -22.51 25.43 -7.32
CA ALA A 263 -21.68 25.70 -6.15
C ALA A 263 -22.53 26.02 -4.90
N VAL A 264 -23.74 26.59 -5.07
CA VAL A 264 -24.68 26.83 -3.97
C VAL A 264 -25.17 25.51 -3.39
N GLU A 265 -25.56 24.58 -4.26
CA GLU A 265 -26.04 23.26 -3.86
C GLU A 265 -24.98 22.50 -3.06
N ILE A 266 -23.73 22.50 -3.52
CA ILE A 266 -22.65 21.80 -2.83
C ILE A 266 -22.34 22.42 -1.46
N LEU A 267 -22.33 23.75 -1.36
CA LEU A 267 -22.15 24.43 -0.07
C LEU A 267 -23.34 24.23 0.88
N SER A 268 -24.54 23.92 0.35
CA SER A 268 -25.72 23.66 1.20
C SER A 268 -25.63 22.36 2.01
N TYR A 269 -24.75 21.43 1.64
CA TYR A 269 -24.47 20.21 2.42
C TYR A 269 -23.59 20.47 3.65
N MET A 270 -23.04 21.68 3.80
CA MET A 270 -22.27 22.03 4.98
C MET A 270 -23.18 22.29 6.18
N THR A 271 -22.95 21.53 7.27
CA THR A 271 -23.66 21.73 8.53
C THR A 271 -23.24 23.04 9.22
N GLU A 272 -24.09 23.54 10.12
CA GLU A 272 -23.79 24.73 10.94
C GLU A 272 -22.44 24.62 11.67
N ASN A 273 -22.13 23.43 12.21
CA ASN A 273 -20.85 23.18 12.87
C ASN A 273 -19.66 23.37 11.90
N MET A 274 -19.78 22.90 10.66
CA MET A 274 -18.74 23.08 9.64
C MET A 274 -18.55 24.56 9.31
N TRP A 275 -19.63 25.32 9.17
CA TRP A 275 -19.57 26.77 8.94
C TRP A 275 -18.86 27.51 10.07
N GLN A 276 -19.17 27.17 11.33
CA GLN A 276 -18.47 27.74 12.50
C GLN A 276 -16.97 27.44 12.47
N ARG A 277 -16.57 26.23 12.07
CA ARG A 277 -15.15 25.85 11.90
C ARG A 277 -14.48 26.66 10.79
N VAL A 278 -15.16 26.88 9.66
CA VAL A 278 -14.68 27.75 8.58
C VAL A 278 -14.47 29.18 9.05
N GLU A 279 -15.42 29.76 9.79
CA GLU A 279 -15.29 31.11 10.32
C GLU A 279 -14.16 31.25 11.33
N LYS A 280 -14.00 30.25 12.20
CA LYS A 280 -12.90 30.19 13.15
C LYS A 280 -11.55 30.19 12.43
N GLU A 281 -11.40 29.35 11.40
CA GLU A 281 -10.16 29.27 10.62
C GLU A 281 -9.88 30.54 9.82
N LYS A 282 -10.93 31.15 9.25
CA LYS A 282 -10.85 32.46 8.59
C LYS A 282 -10.30 33.53 9.54
N ARG A 283 -10.80 33.59 10.79
CA ARG A 283 -10.32 34.53 11.83
C ARG A 283 -8.85 34.30 12.15
N LYS A 284 -8.43 33.06 12.42
CA LYS A 284 -7.00 32.73 12.67
C LYS A 284 -6.08 33.24 11.56
N LEU A 285 -6.48 33.10 10.30
CA LEU A 285 -5.69 33.54 9.15
C LEU A 285 -5.63 35.07 9.03
N ILE A 286 -6.72 35.76 9.37
CA ILE A 286 -6.76 37.23 9.42
C ILE A 286 -5.84 37.73 10.53
N ASP A 287 -5.96 37.18 11.73
CA ASP A 287 -5.14 37.56 12.88
C ASP A 287 -3.65 37.33 12.60
N LYS A 288 -3.31 36.17 12.02
CA LYS A 288 -1.93 35.87 11.60
C LYS A 288 -1.40 36.89 10.58
N LYS A 289 -2.21 37.32 9.62
CA LYS A 289 -1.83 38.36 8.65
C LYS A 289 -1.60 39.71 9.34
N TYR A 290 -2.48 40.11 10.26
CA TYR A 290 -2.29 41.34 11.03
C TYR A 290 -1.02 41.29 11.88
N THR A 291 -0.73 40.17 12.56
CA THR A 291 0.51 40.01 13.34
C THR A 291 1.75 40.08 12.45
N GLN A 292 1.76 39.40 11.29
CA GLN A 292 2.88 39.45 10.34
C GLN A 292 3.07 40.85 9.74
N GLN A 293 1.99 41.55 9.43
CA GLN A 293 2.04 42.91 8.90
C GLN A 293 2.53 43.91 9.94
N ASN A 294 2.14 43.76 11.21
CA ASN A 294 2.65 44.58 12.30
C ASN A 294 4.14 44.32 12.58
N GLN A 295 4.62 43.08 12.47
CA GLN A 295 6.04 42.75 12.56
C GLN A 295 6.85 43.35 11.39
N LEU A 296 6.33 43.29 10.17
CA LEU A 296 6.94 43.92 8.99
C LEU A 296 6.99 45.45 9.10
N ASN A 297 5.93 46.08 9.62
CA ASN A 297 5.89 47.53 9.82
C ASN A 297 6.82 47.97 10.96
N GLY A 298 6.85 47.24 12.09
CA GLY A 298 7.79 47.52 13.17
C GLY A 298 9.26 47.36 12.76
N ASN A 299 9.58 46.37 11.91
CA ASN A 299 10.93 46.22 11.36
C ASN A 299 11.30 47.31 10.36
N LYS A 300 10.33 47.85 9.59
CA LYS A 300 10.56 49.02 8.73
C LYS A 300 10.77 50.30 9.52
N GLU A 301 10.00 50.51 10.59
CA GLU A 301 10.20 51.66 11.49
C GLU A 301 11.56 51.58 12.20
N MET A 302 11.99 50.38 12.62
CA MET A 302 13.29 50.16 13.24
C MET A 302 14.46 50.33 12.26
N ASN A 303 14.31 49.92 11.00
CA ASN A 303 15.30 50.18 9.94
C ASN A 303 15.37 51.67 9.56
N ASN A 304 14.23 52.36 9.46
CA ASN A 304 14.20 53.81 9.21
C ASN A 304 14.82 54.61 10.37
N LEU A 305 14.65 54.17 11.63
CA LEU A 305 15.32 54.80 12.78
C LEU A 305 16.84 54.61 12.75
N ASN A 306 17.32 53.43 12.34
CA ASN A 306 18.75 53.13 12.24
C ASN A 306 19.41 53.89 11.08
N ASP A 307 18.71 54.08 9.96
CA ASP A 307 19.21 54.87 8.83
C ASP A 307 19.30 56.38 9.18
N ILE A 308 18.33 56.92 9.92
CA ILE A 308 18.38 58.31 10.44
C ILE A 308 19.54 58.49 11.45
N HIS A 309 19.86 57.45 12.23
CA HIS A 309 20.98 57.51 13.18
C HIS A 309 22.37 57.44 12.51
N MET A 310 22.48 56.86 11.32
CA MET A 310 23.75 56.81 10.56
C MET A 310 24.04 58.08 9.75
N GLU A 311 23.06 58.94 9.48
CA GLU A 311 23.27 60.23 8.80
C GLU A 311 23.67 61.38 9.76
N ILE A 312 23.74 61.13 11.07
CA ILE A 312 24.02 62.15 12.12
C ILE A 312 25.38 61.91 12.82
N SER A 313 26.28 61.07 12.29
CA SER A 313 27.65 60.86 12.81
C SER A 313 28.71 61.22 11.78
#